data_AF-A0A955HFC0-F1
#
_entry.id   AF-A0A955HFC0-F1
#
_cell.length_a   1.000
_cell.length_b   1.000
_cell.length_c   1.000
_cell.angle_alpha   90.00
_cell.angle_beta   90.00
_cell.angle_gamma   90.00
#
_symmetry.space_group_name_H-M   'P 1'
#
loop_
_entity.id
_entity.type
_entity.pdbx_description
1 polymer ?
#
loop_
_entity_poly.entity_id
_entity_poly.type
_entity_poly.pdbx_seq_one_letter_code
_entity_poly.pdbx_strand_id
1 'polypeptide(L)'
;MKILSIETSCDETAVSVVEALGDFPNAKYEVLGNALFSQIETHRQYGGVFPMMAKREHAVTLVPMLEEALAEAKLIEKQDVAVNSALREEVSTILEREPSLSDQLLTYCDTHTIPDIGLIAVTSGPGLEPA
;
A
#
# COMPACT_ATOMS: atom_id res chain seq x y z
N MET A 1 14.91 -12.25 -1.83
CA MET A 1 13.62 -11.86 -2.47
C MET A 1 13.04 -10.70 -1.67
N LYS A 2 12.50 -9.67 -2.31
CA LYS A 2 11.81 -8.57 -1.60
C LYS A 2 10.31 -8.82 -1.57
N ILE A 3 9.70 -8.58 -0.42
CA ILE A 3 8.27 -8.75 -0.16
C ILE A 3 7.68 -7.39 0.19
N LEU A 4 6.71 -6.92 -0.59
CA LEU A 4 5.91 -5.75 -0.24
C LEU A 4 4.70 -6.22 0.57
N SER A 5 4.60 -5.81 1.83
CA SER A 5 3.49 -6.17 2.70
C SER A 5 2.55 -4.99 2.90
N ILE A 6 1.24 -5.22 2.80
CA ILE A 6 0.19 -4.21 2.94
C ILE A 6 -0.79 -4.66 4.02
N GLU A 7 -0.99 -3.82 5.03
CA GLU A 7 -1.93 -4.01 6.14
C GLU A 7 -3.01 -2.92 6.11
N THR A 8 -4.26 -3.34 5.91
CA THR A 8 -5.45 -2.46 5.87
C THR A 8 -6.68 -3.19 6.42
N SER A 9 -6.51 -4.04 7.44
CA SER A 9 -7.59 -4.89 7.96
C SER A 9 -8.58 -4.18 8.88
N CYS A 10 -8.16 -3.12 9.57
CA CYS A 10 -8.94 -2.39 10.56
C CYS A 10 -8.87 -0.86 10.36
N ASP A 11 -8.13 -0.15 11.21
CA ASP A 11 -8.05 1.33 11.21
C ASP A 11 -6.61 1.85 11.03
N GLU A 12 -5.72 0.97 10.61
CA GLU A 12 -4.33 1.28 10.29
C GLU A 12 -4.04 0.98 8.83
N THR A 13 -3.31 1.88 8.18
CA THR A 13 -2.71 1.63 6.86
C THR A 13 -1.22 1.46 7.09
N ALA A 14 -0.70 0.24 6.92
CA ALA A 14 0.73 -0.02 7.02
C ALA A 14 1.27 -0.62 5.72
N VAL A 15 2.47 -0.19 5.34
CA VAL A 15 3.21 -0.77 4.22
C VAL A 15 4.62 -1.09 4.71
N SER A 16 5.16 -2.22 4.29
CA SER A 16 6.57 -2.56 4.57
C SER A 16 7.23 -3.30 3.42
N VAL A 17 8.54 -3.15 3.32
CA VAL A 17 9.40 -3.91 2.42
C VAL A 17 10.28 -4.81 3.27
N VAL A 18 10.16 -6.12 3.06
CA VAL A 18 10.93 -7.13 3.78
C VAL A 18 11.83 -7.89 2.80
N GLU A 19 13.11 -7.98 3.10
CA GLU A 19 14.03 -8.86 2.39
C GLU A 19 14.06 -10.25 3.03
N ALA A 20 13.73 -11.27 2.24
CA ALA A 20 13.90 -12.67 2.60
C ALA A 20 15.19 -13.22 1.98
N LEU A 21 16.08 -13.76 2.82
CA LEU A 21 17.38 -14.32 2.45
C LEU A 21 17.47 -15.80 2.83
N GLY A 22 17.88 -16.64 1.87
CA GLY A 22 17.94 -18.09 2.05
C GLY A 22 16.59 -18.78 1.88
N ASP A 23 16.54 -20.07 2.21
CA ASP A 23 15.38 -20.93 1.98
C ASP A 23 14.72 -21.40 3.29
N PHE A 24 13.42 -21.64 3.23
CA PHE A 24 12.68 -22.26 4.33
C PHE A 24 13.32 -23.61 4.75
N PRO A 25 13.41 -23.93 6.05
CA PRO A 25 12.93 -23.17 7.21
C PRO A 25 13.95 -22.17 7.78
N ASN A 26 15.13 -22.03 7.17
CA ASN A 26 16.24 -21.22 7.69
C ASN A 26 16.31 -19.81 7.10
N ALA A 27 15.26 -19.39 6.39
CA ALA A 27 15.19 -18.06 5.81
C ALA A 27 15.32 -16.99 6.90
N LYS A 28 16.05 -15.94 6.58
CA LYS A 28 16.15 -14.73 7.40
C LYS A 28 15.31 -13.63 6.77
N TYR A 29 14.71 -12.81 7.62
CA TYR A 29 13.88 -11.69 7.20
C TYR A 29 14.45 -10.40 7.78
N GLU A 30 14.63 -9.39 6.93
CA GLU A 30 15.09 -8.05 7.31
C GLU A 30 14.07 -7.03 6.82
N VAL A 31 13.65 -6.11 7.70
CA VAL A 31 12.78 -5.00 7.30
C VAL A 31 13.67 -3.92 6.68
N LEU A 32 13.48 -3.67 5.39
CA LEU A 32 14.22 -2.64 4.66
C LEU A 32 13.59 -1.25 4.83
N GLY A 33 12.26 -1.20 4.97
CA GLY A 33 11.51 0.02 5.22
C GLY A 33 10.08 -0.28 5.61
N ASN A 34 9.46 0.60 6.40
CA ASN A 34 8.05 0.52 6.76
C ASN A 34 7.44 1.91 6.98
N ALA A 35 6.13 2.00 6.83
CA ALA A 35 5.35 3.18 7.16
C ALA A 35 4.02 2.74 7.77
N LEU A 36 3.51 3.54 8.70
CA LEU A 36 2.26 3.28 9.41
C LEU A 36 1.48 4.57 9.61
N PHE A 37 0.23 4.57 9.16
CA PHE A 37 -0.76 5.59 9.48
C PHE A 37 -1.87 4.98 10.33
N SER A 38 -2.13 5.59 11.50
CA SER A 38 -3.20 5.17 12.41
C SER A 38 -4.37 6.16 12.38
N GLN A 39 -5.59 5.63 12.29
CA GLN A 39 -6.82 6.44 12.25
C GLN A 39 -7.47 6.61 13.63
N ILE A 40 -6.79 6.25 14.72
CA ILE A 40 -7.34 6.27 16.11
C ILE A 40 -8.01 7.61 16.44
N GLU A 41 -7.36 8.75 16.16
CA GLU A 41 -7.93 10.06 16.49
C GLU A 41 -9.20 10.34 15.69
N THR A 42 -9.25 9.91 14.43
CA THR A 42 -10.42 10.06 13.57
C THR A 42 -11.60 9.24 14.12
N HIS A 43 -11.35 8.02 14.59
CA HIS A 43 -12.37 7.12 15.15
C HIS A 43 -12.78 7.47 16.59
N ARG A 44 -11.95 8.22 17.32
CA ARG A 44 -12.17 8.59 18.73
C ARG A 44 -13.54 9.23 18.98
N GLN A 45 -13.99 10.07 18.06
CA GLN A 45 -15.30 10.74 18.14
C GLN A 45 -16.51 9.79 18.00
N TYR A 46 -16.30 8.61 17.43
CA TYR A 46 -17.35 7.60 17.20
C TYR A 46 -17.38 6.52 18.30
N GLY A 47 -16.45 6.56 19.27
CA GLY A 47 -16.39 5.58 20.36
C GLY A 47 -15.93 4.18 19.93
N GLY A 48 -15.38 4.05 18.71
CA GLY A 48 -14.94 2.80 18.11
C GLY A 48 -14.65 2.99 16.62
N VAL A 49 -14.13 1.96 15.96
CA VAL A 49 -13.81 1.99 14.53
C VAL A 49 -15.08 2.14 13.71
N PHE A 50 -15.12 3.16 12.84
CA PHE A 50 -16.23 3.38 11.92
C PHE A 50 -15.89 2.84 10.51
N PRO A 51 -16.51 1.72 10.10
CA PRO A 51 -16.22 0.99 8.86
C PRO A 51 -15.97 1.82 7.60
N MET A 52 -16.97 2.62 7.23
CA MET A 52 -16.97 3.38 5.99
C MET A 52 -15.88 4.45 5.96
N MET A 53 -15.59 5.05 7.11
CA MET A 53 -14.53 6.04 7.22
C MET A 53 -13.16 5.38 7.14
N ALA A 54 -12.96 4.25 7.80
CA ALA A 54 -11.68 3.55 7.75
C ALA A 54 -11.31 3.12 6.33
N LYS A 55 -12.28 2.56 5.59
CA LYS A 55 -12.09 2.24 4.17
C LYS A 55 -11.64 3.45 3.34
N ARG A 56 -12.28 4.61 3.56
CA ARG A 56 -11.92 5.85 2.84
C ARG A 56 -10.52 6.34 3.22
N GLU A 57 -10.17 6.29 4.50
CA GLU A 57 -8.84 6.70 4.96
C GLU A 57 -7.74 5.77 4.41
N HIS A 58 -7.98 4.46 4.31
CA HIS A 58 -7.04 3.54 3.63
C HIS A 58 -6.79 3.95 2.18
N ALA A 59 -7.85 4.25 1.41
CA ALA A 59 -7.71 4.66 0.01
C ALA A 59 -6.89 5.95 -0.17
N VAL A 60 -6.94 6.86 0.81
CA VAL A 60 -6.19 8.14 0.78
C VAL A 60 -4.74 7.96 1.25
N THR A 61 -4.48 7.03 2.16
CA THR A 61 -3.18 6.90 2.85
C THR A 61 -2.29 5.81 2.28
N LEU A 62 -2.83 4.88 1.48
CA LEU A 62 -2.07 3.75 0.96
C LEU A 62 -0.88 4.16 0.09
N VAL A 63 -1.05 5.08 -0.87
CA VAL A 63 0.04 5.53 -1.74
C VAL A 63 1.10 6.33 -0.98
N PRO A 64 0.75 7.27 -0.07
CA PRO A 64 1.71 7.91 0.82
C PRO A 64 2.54 6.91 1.66
N MET A 65 1.90 5.90 2.25
CA MET A 65 2.59 4.87 3.03
C MET A 65 3.49 3.98 2.17
N LEU A 66 3.05 3.68 0.94
CA LEU A 66 3.87 2.96 -0.03
C LEU A 66 5.13 3.75 -0.39
N GLU A 67 4.99 5.04 -0.69
CA GLU A 67 6.11 5.92 -1.02
C GLU A 67 7.10 6.02 0.15
N GLU A 68 6.61 6.23 1.38
CA GLU A 68 7.46 6.30 2.57
C GLU A 68 8.22 4.99 2.83
N ALA A 69 7.55 3.84 2.75
CA ALA A 69 8.18 2.53 2.95
C ALA A 69 9.22 2.22 1.86
N LEU A 70 8.95 2.58 0.59
CA LEU A 70 9.90 2.43 -0.50
C LEU A 70 11.09 3.40 -0.38
N ALA A 71 10.86 4.61 0.11
CA ALA A 71 11.91 5.59 0.38
C ALA A 71 12.88 5.08 1.45
N GLU A 72 12.37 4.58 2.57
CA GLU A 72 13.19 4.01 3.65
C GLU A 72 13.98 2.79 3.16
N ALA A 73 13.34 1.93 2.35
CA ALA A 73 13.98 0.77 1.71
C ALA A 73 14.96 1.13 0.58
N LYS A 74 15.09 2.42 0.23
CA LYS A 74 15.92 2.92 -0.88
C LYS A 74 15.58 2.28 -2.24
N LEU A 75 14.30 2.07 -2.48
CA LEU A 75 13.76 1.49 -3.72
C LEU A 75 13.03 2.49 -4.62
N ILE A 76 13.11 3.79 -4.30
CA ILE A 76 12.58 4.85 -5.14
C ILE A 76 13.57 5.16 -6.27
N GLU A 77 13.11 4.94 -7.50
CA GLU A 77 13.79 5.35 -8.72
C GLU A 77 12.81 6.18 -9.56
N LYS A 78 13.28 7.33 -10.05
CA LYS A 78 12.47 8.24 -10.86
C LYS A 78 12.48 7.83 -12.33
N GLN A 79 11.39 8.12 -13.03
CA GLN A 79 11.31 8.02 -14.49
C GLN A 79 10.70 9.29 -15.10
N ASP A 80 11.08 9.57 -16.35
CA ASP A 80 10.56 10.69 -17.14
C ASP A 80 9.50 10.26 -18.15
N VAL A 81 9.17 8.96 -18.19
CA VAL A 81 8.21 8.39 -19.13
C VAL A 81 6.93 8.06 -18.36
N ALA A 82 5.84 8.73 -18.70
CA ALA A 82 4.52 8.44 -18.14
C ALA A 82 4.08 6.99 -18.43
N VAL A 83 3.22 6.44 -17.58
CA VAL A 83 2.69 5.09 -17.81
C VAL A 83 1.92 5.03 -19.13
N ASN A 84 2.04 3.91 -19.84
CA ASN A 84 1.35 3.73 -21.11
C ASN A 84 -0.19 3.70 -20.93
N SER A 85 -0.92 3.98 -22.01
CA SER A 85 -2.38 4.08 -21.97
C SER A 85 -3.07 2.77 -21.57
N ALA A 86 -2.50 1.62 -21.93
CA ALA A 86 -3.07 0.31 -21.60
C ALA A 86 -3.02 0.04 -20.10
N LEU A 87 -1.86 0.27 -19.46
CA LEU A 87 -1.72 0.13 -18.00
C LEU A 87 -2.62 1.13 -17.27
N ARG A 88 -2.72 2.37 -17.77
CA ARG A 88 -3.60 3.38 -17.19
C ARG A 88 -5.07 2.95 -17.21
N GLU A 89 -5.54 2.40 -18.32
CA GLU A 89 -6.90 1.89 -18.47
C GLU A 89 -7.15 0.68 -17.57
N GLU A 90 -6.19 -0.23 -17.48
CA GLU A 90 -6.24 -1.40 -16.59
C GLU A 90 -6.36 -1.00 -15.12
N VAL A 91 -5.49 -0.12 -14.63
CA VAL A 91 -5.52 0.39 -13.25
C VAL A 91 -6.84 1.11 -12.97
N SER A 92 -7.29 1.98 -13.88
CA SER A 92 -8.55 2.71 -13.71
C SER A 92 -9.77 1.77 -13.65
N THR A 93 -9.72 0.65 -14.38
CA THR A 93 -10.78 -0.37 -14.37
C THR A 93 -10.76 -1.16 -13.06
N ILE A 94 -9.59 -1.59 -12.59
CA ILE A 94 -9.45 -2.31 -11.32
C ILE A 94 -9.93 -1.46 -10.14
N LEU A 95 -9.63 -0.15 -10.18
CA LEU A 95 -9.93 0.79 -9.11
C LEU A 95 -11.16 1.66 -9.40
N GLU A 96 -12.11 1.19 -10.22
CA GLU A 96 -13.32 1.96 -10.59
C GLU A 96 -14.13 2.44 -9.38
N ARG A 97 -14.08 1.69 -8.26
CA ARG A 97 -14.79 1.98 -7.01
C ARG A 97 -14.03 2.94 -6.11
N GLU A 98 -12.75 3.16 -6.36
CA GLU A 98 -11.85 3.98 -5.55
C GLU A 98 -11.05 4.95 -6.45
N PRO A 99 -11.72 5.90 -7.15
CA PRO A 99 -11.09 6.75 -8.16
C PRO A 99 -9.95 7.60 -7.58
N SER A 100 -10.07 8.04 -6.33
CA SER A 100 -8.98 8.78 -5.65
C SER A 100 -7.71 7.95 -5.52
N LEU A 101 -7.83 6.65 -5.22
CA LEU A 101 -6.67 5.77 -5.11
C LEU A 101 -6.07 5.51 -6.50
N SER A 102 -6.92 5.34 -7.51
CA SER A 102 -6.49 5.22 -8.91
C SER A 102 -5.64 6.41 -9.34
N ASP A 103 -6.13 7.63 -9.11
CA ASP A 103 -5.44 8.86 -9.51
C ASP A 103 -4.09 9.02 -8.78
N GLN A 104 -4.05 8.73 -7.48
CA GLN A 104 -2.80 8.78 -6.70
C GLN A 104 -1.78 7.76 -7.20
N LEU A 105 -2.21 6.51 -7.42
CA LEU A 105 -1.32 5.45 -7.87
C LEU A 105 -0.78 5.72 -9.28
N LEU A 106 -1.63 6.18 -10.19
CA LEU A 106 -1.20 6.55 -11.54
C LEU A 106 -0.23 7.74 -11.53
N THR A 107 -0.49 8.75 -10.71
CA THR A 107 0.42 9.90 -10.53
C THR A 107 1.77 9.47 -9.97
N TYR A 108 1.77 8.55 -9.01
CA TYR A 108 3.00 7.95 -8.48
C TYR A 108 3.77 7.22 -9.60
N CYS A 109 3.09 6.35 -10.35
CA CYS A 109 3.70 5.60 -11.45
C CYS A 109 4.11 6.47 -12.65
N ASP A 110 3.55 7.66 -12.84
CA ASP A 110 4.01 8.59 -13.89
C ASP A 110 5.40 9.15 -13.60
N THR A 111 5.83 9.15 -12.33
CA THR A 111 7.08 9.78 -11.87
C THR A 111 8.09 8.79 -11.31
N HIS A 112 7.68 7.56 -11.02
CA HIS A 112 8.52 6.52 -10.44
C HIS A 112 8.47 5.22 -11.24
N THR A 113 9.59 4.53 -11.31
CA THR A 113 9.64 3.16 -11.86
C THR A 113 9.00 2.18 -10.87
N ILE A 114 8.45 1.09 -11.39
CA ILE A 114 7.95 -0.01 -10.55
C ILE A 114 9.16 -0.72 -9.91
N PRO A 115 9.25 -0.80 -8.57
CA PRO A 115 10.39 -1.43 -7.89
C PRO A 115 10.42 -2.95 -8.10
N ASP A 116 11.61 -3.53 -8.03
CA ASP A 116 11.81 -4.98 -8.06
C ASP A 116 11.32 -5.65 -6.76
N ILE A 117 10.06 -6.09 -6.79
CA ILE A 117 9.35 -6.81 -5.72
C ILE A 117 9.03 -8.22 -6.21
N GLY A 118 9.44 -9.23 -5.45
CA GLY A 118 9.22 -10.63 -5.81
C GLY A 118 7.90 -11.22 -5.29
N LEU A 119 7.30 -10.59 -4.28
CA LEU A 119 6.04 -11.02 -3.69
C LEU A 119 5.29 -9.82 -3.10
N ILE A 120 3.97 -9.80 -3.26
CA ILE A 120 3.08 -8.88 -2.53
C ILE A 120 2.28 -9.70 -1.52
N ALA A 121 2.39 -9.35 -0.24
CA ALA A 121 1.61 -9.93 0.84
C ALA A 121 0.57 -8.91 1.31
N VAL A 122 -0.72 -9.26 1.25
CA VAL A 122 -1.80 -8.36 1.66
C VAL A 122 -2.60 -9.03 2.75
N THR A 123 -2.89 -8.30 3.81
CA THR A 123 -3.72 -8.80 4.91
C THR A 123 -5.15 -8.99 4.44
N SER A 124 -5.72 -10.14 4.77
CA SER A 124 -7.15 -10.40 4.61
C SER A 124 -7.82 -10.17 5.97
N GLY A 125 -8.27 -8.94 6.20
CA GLY A 125 -9.20 -8.65 7.28
C GLY A 125 -10.63 -9.05 6.89
N PRO A 126 -11.59 -9.09 7.82
CA PRO A 126 -13.00 -9.36 7.51
C PRO A 126 -13.61 -8.33 6.52
N GLY A 127 -12.86 -7.29 6.14
CA GLY A 127 -13.44 -6.04 5.72
C GLY A 127 -14.22 -5.47 6.89
N LEU A 128 -14.30 -4.16 7.00
CA LEU A 128 -15.34 -3.58 7.83
C LEU A 128 -16.67 -3.72 7.08
N GLU A 129 -17.06 -4.95 6.72
CA GLU A 129 -18.40 -5.24 6.24
C GLU A 129 -19.36 -4.87 7.37
N PRO A 130 -20.36 -4.01 7.12
CA PRO A 130 -21.40 -3.77 8.10
C PRO A 130 -22.07 -5.11 8.41
N ALA A 131 -22.15 -5.46 9.69
CA ALA A 131 -23.01 -6.54 10.17
C ALA A 131 -24.49 -6.28 9.81
#